data_AF-A0A3L8DGT0-F1
#
_entry.id   AF-A0A3L8DGT0-F1
#
_cell.length_a   1.000
_cell.length_b   1.000
_cell.length_c   1.000
_cell.angle_alpha   90.00
_cell.angle_beta   90.00
_cell.angle_gamma   90.00
#
_symmetry.space_group_name_H-M   'P 1'
#
loop_
_entity.id
_entity.type
_entity.pdbx_description
1 polymer ?
#
loop_
_entity_poly.entity_id
_entity_poly.type
_entity_poly.pdbx_seq_one_letter_code
_entity_poly.pdbx_strand_id
1 'polypeptide(L)'
;MIPIPLSLIVTALLPNCQINLRYEAVERIFQEVTSAYRDHEIDWMLVYTAGCTIDNTTLPEHVTELSDLDRLINGTFRLFLAALPTPPTIVTIARSSEDGYTPLENVDQIQDHVLDQLRERLGPEIDVKLIYQEEEEKH
;
A
#
# COMPACT_ATOMS: atom_id res chain seq x y z
N MET A 1 21.60 13.66 -4.83
CA MET A 1 20.76 12.45 -4.68
C MET A 1 21.68 11.26 -4.86
N ILE A 2 22.02 10.58 -3.77
CA ILE A 2 22.84 9.36 -3.82
C ILE A 2 21.85 8.22 -4.06
N PRO A 3 22.03 7.36 -5.09
CA PRO A 3 21.18 6.20 -5.25
C PRO A 3 21.47 5.25 -4.09
N ILE A 4 20.51 5.11 -3.18
CA ILE A 4 20.57 4.06 -2.17
C ILE A 4 20.32 2.76 -2.95
N PRO A 5 21.27 1.81 -2.96
CA PRO A 5 21.08 0.56 -3.67
C PRO A 5 19.86 -0.16 -3.08
N LEU A 6 18.96 -0.65 -3.95
CA LEU A 6 17.74 -1.38 -3.56
C LEU A 6 18.02 -2.55 -2.59
N SER A 7 19.25 -3.08 -2.59
CA SER A 7 19.68 -4.11 -1.64
C SER A 7 19.58 -3.67 -0.18
N LEU A 8 19.74 -2.38 0.13
CA LEU A 8 19.70 -1.87 1.50
C LEU A 8 18.27 -1.79 2.06
N ILE A 9 17.27 -1.58 1.20
CA ILE A 9 15.86 -1.42 1.62
C ILE A 9 15.27 -2.78 2.06
N VAL A 10 15.63 -3.86 1.37
CA VAL A 10 15.10 -5.20 1.64
C VAL A 10 15.63 -5.78 2.96
N THR A 11 16.87 -5.49 3.32
CA THR A 11 17.49 -6.04 4.55
C THR A 11 16.95 -5.41 5.84
N ALA A 12 16.48 -4.17 5.79
CA ALA A 12 16.09 -3.43 7.00
C ALA A 12 14.71 -3.81 7.57
N LEU A 13 13.83 -4.46 6.80
CA LEU A 13 12.45 -4.67 7.23
C LEU A 13 12.15 -6.06 7.82
N LEU A 14 12.94 -7.11 7.56
CA LEU A 14 12.68 -8.46 8.11
C LEU A 14 13.99 -9.25 8.27
N PRO A 15 14.57 -9.38 9.48
CA PRO A 15 15.88 -10.01 9.69
C PRO A 15 15.93 -11.53 9.49
N ASN A 16 14.82 -12.16 9.07
CA ASN A 16 14.71 -13.62 8.86
C ASN A 16 13.89 -13.99 7.60
N CYS A 17 13.86 -13.13 6.57
CA CYS A 17 13.21 -13.49 5.32
C CYS A 17 14.14 -14.45 4.55
N GLN A 18 13.77 -15.73 4.45
CA GLN A 18 14.39 -16.66 3.49
C GLN A 18 14.48 -15.95 2.13
N ILE A 19 15.69 -15.88 1.56
CA ILE A 19 15.90 -15.31 0.23
C ILE A 19 14.91 -15.98 -0.71
N ASN A 20 13.95 -15.18 -1.17
CA ASN A 20 12.79 -15.66 -1.89
C ASN A 20 13.27 -16.18 -3.25
N LEU A 21 12.88 -17.37 -3.68
CA LEU A 21 13.24 -17.94 -5.00
C LEU A 21 12.92 -16.98 -6.16
N ARG A 22 11.93 -16.10 -5.98
CA ARG A 22 11.59 -15.04 -6.95
C ARG A 22 12.67 -13.97 -7.06
N TYR A 23 13.38 -13.66 -5.97
CA TYR A 23 14.49 -12.70 -5.98
C TYR A 23 15.66 -13.21 -6.82
N GLU A 24 16.05 -14.49 -6.67
CA GLU A 24 17.12 -15.08 -7.49
C GLU A 24 16.79 -15.07 -8.99
N ALA A 25 15.53 -15.28 -9.36
CA ALA A 25 15.09 -15.24 -10.75
C ALA A 25 15.18 -13.81 -11.32
N VAL A 26 14.76 -12.80 -10.55
CA VAL A 26 14.88 -11.39 -10.93
C VAL A 26 16.34 -10.97 -11.07
N GLU A 27 17.20 -11.40 -10.13
CA GLU A 27 18.63 -11.12 -10.18
C GLU A 27 19.31 -11.73 -11.41
N ARG A 28 18.93 -12.95 -11.80
CA ARG A 28 19.42 -13.57 -13.05
C ARG A 28 18.99 -12.78 -14.28
N ILE A 29 17.72 -12.38 -14.37
CA ILE A 29 17.22 -11.55 -15.48
C ILE A 29 17.98 -10.23 -15.54
N PHE A 30 18.19 -9.58 -14.40
CA PHE A 30 18.96 -8.34 -14.32
C PHE A 30 20.39 -8.53 -14.83
N GLN A 31 21.07 -9.59 -14.41
CA GLN A 31 22.42 -9.92 -14.88
C GLN A 31 22.46 -10.21 -16.38
N GLU A 32 21.49 -10.95 -16.91
CA GLU A 32 21.40 -11.24 -18.35
C GLU A 32 21.20 -9.96 -19.17
N VAL A 33 20.26 -9.09 -18.77
CA VAL A 33 19.98 -7.82 -19.47
C VAL A 33 21.20 -6.89 -19.42
N THR A 34 21.83 -6.74 -18.26
CA THR A 34 23.01 -5.87 -18.10
C THR A 34 24.29 -6.45 -18.72
N SER A 35 24.32 -7.75 -18.99
CA SER A 35 25.40 -8.38 -19.77
C SER A 35 25.26 -8.14 -21.28
N ALA A 36 24.02 -7.97 -21.77
CA ALA A 36 23.71 -7.81 -23.19
C ALA A 36 23.66 -6.34 -23.64
N TYR A 37 23.30 -5.41 -22.73
CA TYR A 37 23.11 -3.99 -23.03
C TYR A 37 23.85 -3.11 -22.01
N ARG A 38 24.32 -1.94 -22.45
CA ARG A 38 24.86 -0.93 -21.53
C ARG A 38 23.71 -0.25 -20.79
N ASP A 39 23.97 0.22 -19.58
CA ASP A 39 22.95 0.80 -18.69
C ASP A 39 22.10 1.91 -19.34
N HIS A 40 22.70 2.78 -20.16
CA HIS A 40 22.00 3.87 -20.84
C HIS A 40 21.17 3.43 -22.07
N GLU A 41 21.33 2.19 -22.52
CA GLU A 41 20.56 1.59 -23.62
C GLU A 41 19.32 0.86 -23.09
N ILE A 42 19.24 0.65 -21.77
CA ILE A 42 18.12 -0.03 -21.12
C ILE A 42 17.07 1.01 -20.72
N ASP A 43 15.90 0.93 -21.35
CA ASP A 43 14.72 1.65 -20.90
C ASP A 43 14.06 0.89 -19.75
N TRP A 44 14.46 1.23 -18.51
CA TRP A 44 13.89 0.61 -17.30
C TRP A 44 12.39 0.87 -17.16
N MET A 45 11.86 1.94 -17.77
CA MET A 45 10.43 2.20 -17.75
C MET A 45 9.68 1.23 -18.66
N LEU A 46 10.23 0.94 -19.84
CA LEU A 46 9.72 -0.09 -20.72
C LEU A 46 9.76 -1.48 -20.06
N VAL A 47 10.85 -1.82 -19.36
CA VAL A 47 10.97 -3.09 -18.61
C VAL A 47 9.89 -3.19 -17.52
N TYR A 48 9.68 -2.12 -16.76
CA TYR A 48 8.61 -2.06 -15.75
C TYR A 48 7.22 -2.25 -16.39
N THR A 49 6.91 -1.50 -17.46
CA THR A 49 5.62 -1.58 -18.14
C THR A 49 5.39 -2.97 -18.73
N ALA A 50 6.41 -3.62 -19.28
CA ALA A 50 6.33 -5.00 -19.74
C ALA A 50 6.11 -6.00 -18.58
N GLY A 51 6.62 -5.70 -17.38
CA GLY A 51 6.33 -6.47 -16.17
C GLY A 51 4.89 -6.33 -15.67
N CYS A 52 4.24 -5.19 -15.93
CA CYS A 52 2.84 -4.95 -15.60
C CYS A 52 1.84 -5.68 -16.51
N THR A 53 2.28 -6.32 -17.60
CA THR A 53 1.39 -7.03 -18.54
C THR A 53 1.36 -8.54 -18.33
N ILE A 54 2.08 -9.07 -17.34
CA ILE A 54 2.18 -10.51 -17.05
C ILE A 54 1.05 -10.96 -16.11
N ASP A 55 -0.17 -10.60 -16.50
CA ASP A 55 -1.40 -11.03 -15.85
C ASP A 55 -2.13 -11.88 -16.89
N ASN A 56 -1.75 -13.15 -17.06
CA ASN A 56 -2.37 -14.06 -18.03
C ASN A 56 -3.85 -14.36 -17.71
N THR A 57 -4.33 -13.84 -16.59
CA THR A 57 -5.70 -13.94 -16.11
C THR A 57 -6.11 -12.55 -15.63
N THR A 58 -7.29 -12.08 -16.02
CA THR A 58 -7.93 -10.94 -15.36
C THR A 58 -7.96 -11.20 -13.86
N LEU A 59 -7.53 -10.21 -13.06
CA LEU A 59 -7.66 -10.28 -11.60
C LEU A 59 -9.14 -10.57 -11.30
N PRO A 60 -9.46 -11.53 -10.42
CA PRO A 60 -10.84 -11.77 -10.04
C PRO A 60 -11.42 -10.49 -9.45
N GLU A 61 -12.54 -10.03 -10.01
CA GLU A 61 -13.31 -8.93 -9.45
C GLU A 61 -13.91 -9.41 -8.14
N HIS A 62 -13.35 -8.93 -7.03
CA HIS A 62 -13.82 -9.24 -5.69
C HIS A 62 -14.26 -7.96 -5.01
N VAL A 63 -15.57 -7.84 -4.82
CA VAL A 63 -16.14 -6.82 -3.96
C VAL A 63 -16.23 -7.40 -2.55
N THR A 64 -15.67 -6.70 -1.57
CA THR A 64 -15.74 -7.12 -0.17
C THR A 64 -17.16 -6.89 0.34
N GLU A 65 -17.77 -7.93 0.91
CA GLU A 65 -19.09 -7.83 1.51
C GLU A 65 -19.09 -6.88 2.72
N LEU A 66 -20.20 -6.19 2.98
CA LEU A 66 -20.32 -5.24 4.08
C LEU A 66 -20.03 -5.87 5.46
N SER A 67 -20.42 -7.14 5.65
CA SER A 67 -20.14 -7.89 6.88
C SER A 67 -18.64 -8.17 7.07
N ASP A 68 -17.92 -8.37 5.97
CA ASP A 68 -16.47 -8.53 6.01
C ASP A 68 -15.77 -7.20 6.26
N LEU A 69 -16.25 -6.10 5.67
CA LEU A 69 -15.77 -4.75 6.00
C LEU A 69 -15.94 -4.44 7.49
N ASP A 70 -17.12 -4.74 8.05
CA ASP A 70 -17.39 -4.59 9.48
C ASP A 70 -16.43 -5.42 10.33
N ARG A 71 -16.25 -6.71 10.01
CA ARG A 71 -15.30 -7.60 10.69
C ARG A 71 -13.85 -7.11 10.58
N LEU A 72 -13.47 -6.55 9.43
CA LEU A 72 -12.12 -6.03 9.20
C LEU A 72 -11.87 -4.76 10.03
N ILE A 73 -12.80 -3.80 10.02
CA ILE A 73 -12.62 -2.52 10.70
C ILE A 73 -12.92 -2.65 12.20
N ASN A 74 -14.13 -3.07 12.56
CA ASN A 74 -14.58 -3.13 13.96
C ASN A 74 -14.01 -4.33 14.71
N GLY A 75 -13.57 -5.37 14.00
CA GLY A 75 -12.84 -6.49 14.59
C GLY A 75 -11.32 -6.32 14.51
N THR A 76 -10.77 -6.48 13.31
CA THR A 76 -9.31 -6.65 13.13
C THR A 76 -8.54 -5.36 13.38
N PHE A 77 -8.95 -4.25 12.76
CA PHE A 77 -8.29 -2.95 12.92
C PHE A 77 -8.41 -2.44 14.36
N ARG A 78 -9.59 -2.58 14.98
CA ARG A 78 -9.78 -2.30 16.41
C ARG A 78 -8.80 -3.06 17.31
N LEU A 79 -8.65 -4.37 17.09
CA LEU A 79 -7.72 -5.19 17.86
C LEU A 79 -6.26 -4.79 17.61
N PHE A 80 -5.92 -4.44 16.37
CA PHE A 80 -4.59 -3.92 16.03
C PHE A 80 -4.29 -2.62 16.79
N LEU A 81 -5.21 -1.66 16.81
CA LEU A 81 -5.08 -0.43 17.59
C LEU A 81 -4.95 -0.69 19.10
N ALA A 82 -5.62 -1.72 19.61
CA ALA A 82 -5.49 -2.15 21.01
C ALA A 82 -4.12 -2.76 21.32
N ALA A 83 -3.50 -3.43 20.35
CA ALA A 83 -2.20 -4.08 20.50
C ALA A 83 -0.99 -3.13 20.41
N LEU A 84 -1.19 -1.89 19.97
CA LEU A 84 -0.11 -0.90 19.93
C LEU A 84 0.40 -0.62 21.36
N PRO A 85 1.73 -0.68 21.60
CA PRO A 85 2.31 -0.53 22.93
C PRO A 85 2.10 0.88 23.50
N THR A 86 1.98 1.88 22.64
CA THR A 86 1.72 3.28 22.97
C THR A 86 0.79 3.89 21.94
N PRO A 87 -0.06 4.87 22.30
CA PRO A 87 -0.85 5.61 21.34
C PRO A 87 0.05 6.32 20.30
N PRO A 88 -0.23 6.18 18.99
CA PRO A 88 0.48 6.92 17.96
C PRO A 88 0.25 8.43 18.12
N THR A 89 1.28 9.24 17.85
CA THR A 89 1.16 10.71 17.85
C THR A 89 0.51 11.23 16.56
N ILE A 90 0.73 10.56 15.43
CA ILE A 90 0.19 10.92 14.12
C ILE A 90 -0.27 9.64 13.42
N VAL A 91 -1.44 9.70 12.80
CA VAL A 91 -1.97 8.64 11.94
C VAL A 91 -2.26 9.26 10.57
N THR A 92 -1.70 8.70 9.51
CA THR A 92 -1.95 9.11 8.12
C THR A 92 -2.71 8.01 7.41
N ILE A 93 -3.80 8.34 6.75
CA ILE A 93 -4.65 7.40 6.01
C ILE A 93 -4.81 7.92 4.59
N ALA A 94 -4.57 7.06 3.60
CA ALA A 94 -4.84 7.36 2.21
C ALA A 94 -6.29 6.95 1.88
N ARG A 95 -7.06 7.88 1.32
CA ARG A 95 -8.41 7.62 0.78
C ARG A 95 -8.26 7.24 -0.69
N SER A 96 -8.70 6.02 -1.01
CA SER A 96 -8.73 5.48 -2.37
C SER A 96 -10.14 5.65 -2.91
N SER A 97 -10.37 6.70 -3.70
CA SER A 97 -11.71 7.03 -4.25
C SER A 97 -11.76 7.10 -5.78
N GLU A 98 -10.62 7.23 -6.46
CA GLU A 98 -10.54 7.44 -7.92
C GLU A 98 -9.70 6.38 -8.64
N ASP A 99 -9.19 5.38 -7.93
CA ASP A 99 -8.28 4.38 -8.49
C ASP A 99 -8.99 3.14 -9.06
N GLY A 100 -10.32 3.07 -8.94
CA GLY A 100 -11.14 1.96 -9.41
C GLY A 100 -11.06 0.69 -8.54
N TYR A 101 -10.37 0.72 -7.40
CA TYR A 101 -10.26 -0.42 -6.49
C TYR A 101 -11.29 -0.39 -5.36
N THR A 102 -11.67 0.80 -4.90
CA THR A 102 -12.68 0.96 -3.83
C THR A 102 -14.02 1.37 -4.44
N PRO A 103 -15.11 0.60 -4.24
CA PRO A 103 -16.45 1.00 -4.68
C PRO A 103 -16.84 2.35 -4.06
N LEU A 104 -17.29 3.29 -4.89
CA LEU A 104 -17.58 4.67 -4.50
C LEU A 104 -18.60 4.75 -3.35
N GLU A 105 -19.58 3.86 -3.35
CA GLU A 105 -20.63 3.75 -2.34
C GLU A 105 -20.10 3.34 -0.96
N ASN A 106 -18.92 2.72 -0.88
CA ASN A 106 -18.32 2.26 0.37
C ASN A 106 -17.27 3.22 0.93
N VAL A 107 -16.71 4.13 0.12
CA VAL A 107 -15.58 4.99 0.50
C VAL A 107 -15.88 5.76 1.80
N ASP A 108 -17.02 6.44 1.85
CA ASP A 108 -17.36 7.30 3.00
C ASP A 108 -17.67 6.46 4.24
N GLN A 109 -18.37 5.33 4.08
CA GLN A 109 -18.65 4.41 5.19
C GLN A 109 -17.35 3.83 5.79
N ILE A 110 -16.40 3.42 4.95
CA ILE A 110 -15.10 2.91 5.41
C ILE A 110 -14.36 4.00 6.18
N GLN A 111 -14.34 5.23 5.66
CA GLN A 111 -13.70 6.36 6.32
C GLN A 111 -14.32 6.61 7.70
N ASP A 112 -15.64 6.68 7.78
CA ASP A 112 -16.35 6.95 9.05
C ASP A 112 -16.07 5.86 10.08
N HIS A 113 -16.16 4.59 9.68
CA HIS A 113 -15.88 3.47 10.59
C HIS A 113 -14.42 3.48 11.08
N VAL A 114 -13.45 3.78 10.21
CA VAL A 114 -12.03 3.89 10.59
C VAL A 114 -11.80 5.04 11.57
N LEU A 115 -12.41 6.20 11.31
CA LEU A 115 -12.33 7.36 12.21
C LEU A 115 -12.96 7.06 13.56
N ASP A 116 -14.08 6.33 13.60
CA ASP A 116 -14.73 5.95 14.85
C ASP A 116 -13.85 5.00 15.68
N GLN A 117 -13.20 4.02 15.05
CA GLN A 117 -12.24 3.16 15.75
C GLN A 117 -11.03 3.93 16.29
N LEU A 118 -10.55 4.94 15.56
CA LEU A 118 -9.47 5.82 16.02
C LEU A 118 -9.93 6.69 17.21
N ARG A 119 -11.14 7.26 17.15
CA ARG A 119 -11.73 8.05 18.26
C ARG A 119 -11.94 7.19 19.50
N GLU A 120 -12.43 5.97 19.34
CA GLU A 120 -12.63 5.02 20.45
C GLU A 120 -11.30 4.73 21.17
N ARG A 121 -10.21 4.53 20.41
CA ARG A 121 -8.91 4.15 20.98
C ARG A 121 -8.08 5.31 21.49
N LEU A 122 -8.00 6.39 20.72
CA LEU A 122 -7.09 7.52 20.96
C LEU A 122 -7.76 8.66 21.74
N GLY A 123 -9.09 8.65 21.81
CA GLY A 123 -9.90 9.66 22.47
C GLY A 123 -10.65 10.56 21.46
N PRO A 124 -11.71 11.24 21.92
CA PRO A 124 -12.59 12.04 21.06
C PRO A 124 -11.95 13.35 20.58
N GLU A 125 -10.84 13.78 21.19
CA GLU A 125 -10.17 15.05 20.91
C GLU A 125 -9.14 14.98 19.76
N ILE A 126 -9.15 13.90 18.97
CA ILE A 126 -8.26 13.78 17.81
C ILE A 126 -8.55 14.86 16.76
N ASP A 127 -7.51 15.59 16.37
CA ASP A 127 -7.53 16.55 15.27
C ASP A 127 -7.55 15.79 13.94
N VAL A 128 -8.65 15.88 13.20
CA VAL A 128 -8.83 15.21 11.90
C VAL A 128 -8.76 16.24 10.79
N LYS A 129 -7.84 16.02 9.84
CA LYS A 129 -7.68 16.86 8.64
C LYS A 129 -7.91 16.04 7.39
N LEU A 130 -8.91 16.44 6.60
CA LEU A 130 -9.27 15.80 5.34
C LEU A 130 -8.65 16.58 4.17
N ILE A 131 -7.37 16.31 3.92
CA ILE A 131 -6.53 17.09 2.99
C ILE A 131 -7.14 17.14 1.57
N TYR A 132 -7.79 16.06 1.14
CA TYR A 132 -8.40 15.97 -0.20
C TYR A 132 -9.52 17.01 -0.43
N GLN A 133 -10.22 17.45 0.62
CA GLN A 133 -11.25 18.49 0.50
C GLN A 133 -10.66 19.87 0.21
N GLU A 134 -9.45 20.16 0.70
CA GLU A 134 -8.74 21.41 0.44
C GLU A 134 -8.21 21.51 -1.00
N GLU A 135 -8.09 20.37 -1.69
CA GLU A 135 -7.66 20.28 -3.09
C GLU A 135 -8.85 20.44 -4.06
N GLU A 136 -10.03 19.94 -3.68
CA GLU A 136 -11.29 20.10 -4.44
C GLU A 136 -11.78 21.56 -4.49
N GLU A 137 -11.62 22.33 -3.40
CA GLU A 137 -12.05 23.76 -3.34
C GLU A 137 -11.19 24.71 -4.19
N LYS A 138 -10.09 24.23 -4.78
CA LYS A 138 -9.17 25.02 -5.60
C LYS A 138 -9.43 24.92 -7.11
N HIS A 139 -10.47 24.20 -7.53
CA HIS A 139 -10.93 24.10 -8.93
C HIS A 139 -12.31 24.75 -9.11
#